data_AF-A0A510UNV7-F1
#
_entry.id   AF-A0A510UNV7-F1
#
_cell.length_a   1.000
_cell.length_b   1.000
_cell.length_c   1.000
_cell.angle_alpha   90.00
_cell.angle_beta   90.00
_cell.angle_gamma   90.00
#
_symmetry.space_group_name_H-M   'P 1'
#
loop_
_entity.id
_entity.type
_entity.pdbx_description
1 polymer ?
#
loop_
_entity_poly.entity_id
_entity_poly.type
_entity_poly.pdbx_seq_one_letter_code
_entity_poly.pdbx_strand_id
1 'polypeptide(L)'
;MGGRVSDVELQPAAVSAMAVRFRASGMELGRARDAHAAAADEAVVPVASAHARAVHRWTEGLRVAAAALVEVGTELDACVRATTDGDEQTAATFRGIRP
;
A
#
# COMPACT_ATOMS: atom_id res chain seq x y z
N MET A 1 -22.69 18.03 23.45
CA MET A 1 -22.30 18.66 22.17
C MET A 1 -21.38 17.70 21.44
N GLY A 2 -21.93 16.82 20.60
CA GLY A 2 -21.16 15.89 19.78
C GLY A 2 -20.87 16.55 18.44
N GLY A 3 -19.60 16.90 18.20
CA GLY A 3 -19.17 17.38 16.89
C GLY A 3 -19.38 16.29 15.87
N ARG A 4 -20.28 16.52 14.90
CA ARG A 4 -20.40 15.69 13.71
C ARG A 4 -19.05 15.75 13.01
N VAL A 5 -18.33 14.64 12.99
CA VAL A 5 -17.34 14.41 11.94
C VAL A 5 -18.14 14.55 10.65
N SER A 6 -17.91 15.65 9.93
CA SER A 6 -18.49 15.83 8.60
C SER A 6 -18.05 14.64 7.77
N ASP A 7 -19.01 13.77 7.39
CA ASP A 7 -18.76 12.70 6.43
C ASP A 7 -18.19 13.35 5.18
N VAL A 8 -16.88 13.23 5.00
CA VAL A 8 -16.24 13.62 3.76
C VAL A 8 -16.68 12.56 2.76
N GLU A 9 -17.72 12.86 1.98
CA GLU A 9 -18.06 12.07 0.80
C GLU A 9 -16.89 12.16 -0.18
N LEU A 10 -15.97 11.20 -0.07
CA LEU A 10 -14.89 11.04 -1.01
C LEU A 10 -15.49 10.60 -2.35
N GLN A 11 -15.39 11.49 -3.33
CA GLN A 11 -15.82 11.23 -4.70
C GLN A 11 -15.16 9.93 -5.20
N PRO A 12 -15.91 8.97 -5.78
CA PRO A 12 -15.35 7.70 -6.25
C PRO A 12 -14.11 7.86 -7.15
N ALA A 13 -14.12 8.87 -8.02
CA ALA A 13 -12.97 9.20 -8.88
C ALA A 13 -11.69 9.56 -8.08
N ALA A 14 -11.83 10.28 -6.95
CA ALA A 14 -10.71 10.64 -6.10
C ALA A 14 -10.13 9.39 -5.38
N VAL A 15 -11.01 8.48 -4.94
CA VAL A 15 -10.62 7.21 -4.30
C VAL A 15 -9.92 6.29 -5.31
N SER A 16 -10.43 6.17 -6.54
CA SER A 16 -9.76 5.45 -7.62
C SER A 16 -8.38 6.05 -7.94
N ALA A 17 -8.26 7.38 -7.98
CA ALA A 17 -6.97 8.03 -8.18
C ALA A 17 -5.98 7.76 -7.03
N MET A 18 -6.46 7.62 -5.79
CA MET A 18 -5.64 7.16 -4.66
C MET A 18 -5.19 5.71 -4.87
N ALA A 19 -6.10 4.81 -5.23
CA ALA A 19 -5.79 3.40 -5.49
C ALA A 19 -4.71 3.20 -6.56
N VAL A 20 -4.78 3.98 -7.65
CA VAL A 20 -3.74 3.99 -8.71
C VAL A 20 -2.40 4.46 -8.16
N ARG A 21 -2.37 5.56 -7.39
CA ARG A 21 -1.12 6.11 -6.80
C ARG A 21 -0.47 5.15 -5.82
N PHE A 22 -1.26 4.47 -4.98
CA PHE A 22 -0.76 3.48 -4.04
C PHE A 22 -0.10 2.30 -4.76
N ARG A 23 -0.75 1.75 -5.79
CA ARG A 23 -0.15 0.69 -6.61
C ARG A 23 1.11 1.13 -7.33
N ALA A 24 1.12 2.34 -7.91
CA ALA A 24 2.31 2.88 -8.56
C ALA A 24 3.49 2.99 -7.58
N SER A 25 3.24 3.52 -6.38
CA SER A 25 4.25 3.64 -5.32
C SER A 25 4.77 2.27 -4.86
N GLY A 26 3.88 1.28 -4.72
CA GLY A 26 4.27 -0.10 -4.39
C GLY A 26 5.18 -0.73 -5.45
N MET A 27 4.88 -0.53 -6.74
CA MET A 27 5.74 -0.99 -7.83
C MET A 27 7.10 -0.29 -7.85
N GLU A 28 7.16 1.01 -7.54
CA GLU A 28 8.41 1.76 -7.46
C GLU A 28 9.29 1.28 -6.30
N LEU A 29 8.70 1.02 -5.13
CA LEU A 29 9.43 0.42 -4.00
C LEU A 29 9.92 -1.00 -4.33
N GLY A 30 9.13 -1.79 -5.06
CA GLY A 30 9.56 -3.10 -5.57
C GLY A 30 10.79 -2.99 -6.49
N ARG A 31 10.79 -2.02 -7.42
CA ARG A 31 11.96 -1.74 -8.26
C ARG A 31 13.18 -1.28 -7.46
N ALA A 32 12.99 -0.43 -6.46
CA ALA A 32 14.07 0.03 -5.57
C ALA A 32 14.67 -1.13 -4.75
N ARG A 33 13.81 -2.05 -4.29
CA ARG A 33 14.23 -3.30 -3.62
C ARG A 33 15.10 -4.13 -4.55
N ASP A 34 14.66 -4.35 -5.79
CA ASP A 34 15.38 -5.20 -6.74
C ASP A 34 16.74 -4.60 -7.14
N ALA A 35 16.77 -3.29 -7.37
CA ALA A 35 18.02 -2.57 -7.64
C ALA A 35 19.00 -2.66 -6.46
N HIS A 36 18.49 -2.54 -5.22
CA HIS A 36 19.33 -2.67 -4.03
C HIS A 36 19.84 -4.10 -3.83
N ALA A 37 19.01 -5.11 -4.08
CA ALA A 37 19.43 -6.51 -4.00
C ALA A 37 20.53 -6.82 -5.03
N ALA A 38 20.36 -6.41 -6.29
CA ALA A 38 21.37 -6.58 -7.33
C ALA A 38 22.68 -5.86 -6.99
N ALA A 39 22.62 -4.61 -6.53
CA ALA A 39 23.81 -3.86 -6.13
C ALA A 39 24.54 -4.48 -4.92
N ALA A 40 23.79 -5.12 -4.00
CA ALA A 40 24.39 -5.82 -2.87
C ALA A 40 25.09 -7.13 -3.29
N ASP A 41 24.58 -7.84 -4.30
CA ASP A 41 25.20 -9.06 -4.83
C ASP A 41 26.54 -8.77 -5.56
N GLU A 42 26.69 -7.57 -6.13
CA GLU A 42 27.93 -7.11 -6.80
C GLU A 42 28.98 -6.55 -5.83
N ALA A 43 28.63 -6.31 -4.56
CA ALA A 43 29.50 -5.64 -3.60
C ALA A 43 30.55 -6.60 -2.99
N VAL A 44 31.84 -6.31 -3.20
CA VAL A 44 32.94 -7.00 -2.52
C VAL A 44 33.21 -6.34 -1.15
N VAL A 45 32.68 -6.91 -0.06
CA VAL A 45 32.80 -6.30 1.29
C VAL A 45 33.35 -7.29 2.34
N PRO A 46 34.48 -7.00 3.02
CA PRO A 46 35.07 -7.86 4.05
C PRO A 46 34.45 -7.65 5.45
N VAL A 47 33.13 -7.47 5.55
CA VAL A 47 32.39 -7.54 6.84
C VAL A 47 31.13 -8.38 6.63
N ALA A 48 31.35 -9.68 6.46
CA ALA A 48 30.45 -10.66 5.85
C ALA A 48 29.15 -10.99 6.62
N SER A 49 28.75 -10.23 7.65
CA SER A 49 27.50 -10.52 8.37
C SER A 49 26.68 -9.30 8.79
N ALA A 50 27.33 -8.20 9.23
CA ALA A 50 26.61 -6.98 9.59
C ALA A 50 26.02 -6.29 8.34
N HIS A 51 26.79 -6.25 7.25
CA HIS A 51 26.32 -5.72 5.96
C HIS A 51 25.19 -6.57 5.39
N ALA A 52 25.35 -7.89 5.34
CA ALA A 52 24.31 -8.81 4.88
C ALA A 52 22.99 -8.67 5.69
N ARG A 53 23.08 -8.53 7.02
CA ARG A 53 21.89 -8.28 7.86
C ARG A 53 21.25 -6.92 7.60
N ALA A 54 22.02 -5.89 7.29
CA ALA A 54 21.49 -4.57 6.96
C ALA A 54 20.77 -4.59 5.60
N VAL A 55 21.41 -5.20 4.59
CA VAL A 55 20.83 -5.40 3.25
C VAL A 55 19.53 -6.20 3.35
N HIS A 56 19.55 -7.33 4.06
CA HIS A 56 18.36 -8.15 4.23
C HIS A 56 17.20 -7.40 4.90
N ARG A 57 17.46 -6.70 6.01
CA ARG A 57 16.41 -5.91 6.70
C ARG A 57 15.82 -4.81 5.82
N TRP A 58 16.66 -4.14 5.03
CA TRP A 58 16.20 -3.11 4.11
C TRP A 58 15.32 -3.69 3.00
N THR A 59 15.80 -4.73 2.31
CA THR A 59 15.08 -5.42 1.24
C THR A 59 13.73 -5.96 1.73
N GLU A 60 13.71 -6.55 2.93
CA GLU A 60 12.48 -7.08 3.53
C GLU A 60 11.51 -5.97 3.95
N GLY A 61 12.01 -4.87 4.52
CA GLY A 61 11.20 -3.70 4.84
C GLY A 61 10.53 -3.09 3.61
N LEU A 62 11.26 -2.98 2.50
CA LEU A 62 10.71 -2.53 1.22
C LEU A 62 9.67 -3.50 0.65
N ARG A 63 9.88 -4.81 0.79
CA ARG A 63 8.92 -5.84 0.35
C ARG A 63 7.58 -5.68 1.09
N VAL A 64 7.63 -5.53 2.42
CA VAL A 64 6.43 -5.34 3.25
C VAL A 64 5.72 -4.04 2.89
N ALA A 65 6.46 -2.94 2.76
CA ALA A 65 5.89 -1.65 2.38
C ALA A 65 5.24 -1.69 0.99
N ALA A 66 5.89 -2.29 0.00
CA ALA A 66 5.35 -2.43 -1.35
C ALA A 66 4.06 -3.25 -1.36
N ALA A 67 4.02 -4.37 -0.64
CA ALA A 67 2.83 -5.22 -0.52
C ALA A 67 1.66 -4.47 0.12
N ALA A 68 1.89 -3.76 1.23
CA ALA A 68 0.87 -2.98 1.91
C ALA A 68 0.25 -1.90 1.02
N LEU A 69 1.06 -1.21 0.20
CA LEU A 69 0.55 -0.20 -0.73
C LEU A 69 -0.33 -0.81 -1.83
N VAL A 70 0.04 -2.00 -2.34
CA VAL A 70 -0.78 -2.71 -3.34
C VAL A 70 -2.09 -3.21 -2.73
N GLU A 71 -2.05 -3.71 -1.50
CA GLU A 71 -3.22 -4.15 -0.74
C GLU A 71 -4.20 -3.00 -0.51
N VAL A 72 -3.72 -1.86 0.01
CA VAL A 72 -4.53 -0.64 0.16
C VAL A 72 -5.13 -0.19 -1.16
N GLY A 73 -4.36 -0.22 -2.26
CA GLY A 73 -4.90 0.10 -3.58
C GLY A 73 -6.04 -0.85 -4.02
N THR A 74 -5.94 -2.13 -3.66
CA THR A 74 -6.96 -3.14 -3.98
C THR A 74 -8.23 -2.96 -3.15
N GLU A 75 -8.07 -2.65 -1.86
CA GLU A 75 -9.18 -2.34 -0.95
C GLU A 75 -9.94 -1.08 -1.39
N LEU A 76 -9.22 -0.03 -1.79
CA LEU A 76 -9.84 1.20 -2.28
C LEU A 76 -10.63 0.97 -3.58
N ASP A 77 -10.12 0.13 -4.50
CA ASP A 77 -10.88 -0.27 -5.70
C ASP A 77 -12.14 -1.07 -5.35
N ALA A 78 -12.06 -1.96 -4.36
CA ALA A 78 -13.21 -2.73 -3.89
C ALA A 78 -14.27 -1.82 -3.25
N CYS A 79 -13.85 -0.83 -2.48
CA CYS A 79 -14.72 0.20 -1.91
C CYS A 79 -15.45 0.99 -3.01
N VAL A 80 -14.71 1.46 -4.04
CA VAL A 80 -15.32 2.17 -5.17
C VAL A 80 -16.36 1.29 -5.88
N ARG A 81 -16.02 0.04 -6.20
CA ARG A 81 -16.98 -0.90 -6.82
C ARG A 81 -18.23 -1.07 -5.97
N ALA A 82 -18.07 -1.34 -4.67
CA ALA A 82 -19.21 -1.51 -3.77
C ALA A 82 -20.13 -0.27 -3.74
N THR A 83 -19.55 0.93 -3.72
CA THR A 83 -20.33 2.18 -3.76
C THR A 83 -20.99 2.45 -5.11
N THR A 84 -20.38 2.04 -6.22
CA THR A 84 -20.88 2.32 -7.57
C THR A 84 -21.92 1.28 -8.02
N ASP A 85 -21.74 0.02 -7.62
CA ASP A 85 -22.60 -1.11 -7.97
C ASP A 85 -23.81 -1.24 -7.02
N GLY A 86 -23.89 -0.41 -5.97
CA GLY A 86 -24.98 -0.42 -4.99
C GLY A 86 -24.90 -1.57 -3.97
N ASP A 87 -23.73 -2.17 -3.77
CA ASP A 87 -23.48 -3.13 -2.69
C ASP A 87 -23.33 -2.38 -1.36
N GLU A 88 -24.47 -2.06 -0.75
CA GLU A 88 -24.55 -1.32 0.51
C GLU A 88 -23.89 -2.07 1.68
N GLN A 89 -23.83 -3.41 1.67
CA GLN A 89 -23.23 -4.21 2.74
C GLN A 89 -21.70 -4.07 2.73
N THR A 90 -21.08 -4.21 1.55
CA THR A 90 -19.65 -4.00 1.39
C THR A 90 -19.30 -2.52 1.61
N ALA A 91 -20.12 -1.59 1.10
CA ALA A 91 -19.93 -0.16 1.33
C ALA A 91 -20.04 0.22 2.82
N ALA A 92 -20.98 -0.37 3.57
CA ALA A 92 -21.14 -0.14 5.02
C ALA A 92 -19.92 -0.63 5.81
N THR A 93 -19.37 -1.78 5.42
CA THR A 93 -18.12 -2.33 5.99
C THR A 93 -16.97 -1.32 5.84
N PHE A 94 -16.82 -0.71 4.66
CA PHE A 94 -15.79 0.31 4.41
C PHE A 94 -16.07 1.66 5.08
N ARG A 95 -17.34 2.03 5.32
CA ARG A 95 -17.72 3.22 6.09
C ARG A 95 -17.55 3.05 7.61
N GLY A 96 -17.20 1.85 8.08
CA GLY A 96 -17.14 1.54 9.51
C GLY A 96 -18.52 1.47 10.18
N ILE A 97 -19.59 1.40 9.38
CA ILE A 97 -20.95 1.20 9.85
C ILE A 97 -21.13 -0.31 9.99
N ARG A 98 -20.90 -0.86 11.19
CA ARG A 98 -21.27 -2.25 11.47
C ARG A 98 -22.80 -2.39 11.36
N PRO A 99 -23.32 -3.52 10.84
CA PRO A 99 -24.74 -3.84 10.96
C PRO A 99 -25.19 -3.95 12.41
#